data_AF-A0A9E4YBH6-F1
#
_entry.id   AF-A0A9E4YBH6-F1
#
_cell.length_a   1.000
_cell.length_b   1.000
_cell.length_c   1.000
_cell.angle_alpha   90.00
_cell.angle_beta   90.00
_cell.angle_gamma   90.00
#
_symmetry.space_group_name_H-M   'P 1'
#
loop_
_entity.id
_entity.type
_entity.pdbx_description
1 polymer ?
#
loop_
_entity_poly.entity_id
_entity_poly.type
_entity_poly.pdbx_seq_one_letter_code
_entity_poly.pdbx_strand_id
1 'polypeptide(L)' 'MCRSIKTLRRKDETATAEEIRAAALQFVRKVSGYRTPSKANEEVFEAAVDEVAEASGRLLKSLRPGARA' A
#
# COMPACT_ATOMS: atom_id res chain seq x y z
N MET A 1 6.13 -16.14 -4.71
CA MET A 1 6.94 -15.10 -4.05
C MET A 1 6.34 -13.71 -4.25
N CYS A 2 5.40 -13.39 -3.37
CA CYS A 2 5.02 -12.01 -3.08
C CYS A 2 6.19 -11.35 -2.36
N ARG A 3 6.53 -10.10 -2.71
CA ARG A 3 7.60 -9.38 -2.02
C ARG A 3 7.06 -8.90 -0.66
N SER A 4 7.93 -8.76 0.34
CA SER A 4 7.54 -8.17 1.63
C SER A 4 7.02 -6.75 1.43
N ILE A 5 5.96 -6.39 2.15
CA ILE A 5 5.42 -5.02 2.17
C ILE A 5 6.44 -4.13 2.87
N LYS A 6 6.85 -3.03 2.22
CA LYS A 6 7.85 -2.10 2.77
C LYS A 6 7.23 -1.22 3.86
N THR A 7 7.96 -1.03 4.96
CA THR A 7 7.62 -0.04 5.98
C THR A 7 7.93 1.36 5.45
N LEU A 8 6.91 2.20 5.31
CA LEU A 8 7.03 3.55 4.72
C LEU A 8 7.23 4.68 5.74
N ARG A 9 7.00 4.43 7.03
CA ARG A 9 7.21 5.42 8.10
C ARG A 9 8.71 5.62 8.33
N ARG A 10 9.27 6.70 7.77
CA ARG A 10 10.68 7.10 7.91
C ARG A 10 10.80 8.34 8.80
N LYS A 11 11.96 8.54 9.44
CA LYS A 11 12.18 9.60 10.43
C LYS A 11 12.28 10.99 9.79
N ASP A 12 12.89 11.06 8.61
CA ASP A 12 13.29 12.31 7.98
C ASP A 12 12.67 12.51 6.58
N GLU A 13 11.79 11.60 6.15
CA GLU A 13 11.25 11.60 4.79
C GLU A 13 9.77 11.20 4.77
N THR A 14 8.98 11.91 3.95
CA THR A 14 7.60 11.56 3.68
C THR A 14 7.56 10.52 2.57
N ALA A 15 6.77 9.46 2.76
CA ALA A 15 6.57 8.45 1.73
C ALA A 15 5.94 9.05 0.48
N THR A 16 6.47 8.71 -0.69
CA THR A 16 5.90 9.19 -1.95
C THR A 16 4.61 8.46 -2.31
N ALA A 17 3.78 9.06 -3.15
CA ALA A 17 2.55 8.42 -3.63
C ALA A 17 2.84 7.08 -4.34
N GLU A 18 3.95 7.00 -5.08
CA GLU A 18 4.39 5.77 -5.75
C GLU A 18 4.79 4.68 -4.77
N GLU A 19 5.51 5.02 -3.69
CA GLU A 19 5.88 4.07 -2.65
C GLU A 19 4.64 3.54 -1.92
N ILE A 20 3.68 4.42 -1.64
CA ILE A 20 2.41 4.07 -1.00
C ILE A 20 1.60 3.13 -1.91
N ARG A 21 1.47 3.46 -3.20
CA ARG A 21 0.77 2.60 -4.17
C ARG A 21 1.47 1.26 -4.35
N ALA A 22 2.80 1.23 -4.37
CA ALA A 22 3.56 0.00 -4.43
C ALA A 22 3.36 -0.89 -3.20
N ALA A 23 3.28 -0.29 -1.99
CA ALA A 23 2.98 -1.03 -0.76
C ALA A 23 1.54 -1.57 -0.77
N ALA A 24 0.57 -0.76 -1.19
CA ALA A 24 -0.83 -1.15 -1.36
C ALA A 24 -0.98 -2.33 -2.34
N LEU A 25 -0.28 -2.27 -3.49
CA LEU A 25 -0.24 -3.36 -4.46
C LEU A 25 0.25 -4.68 -3.82
N GLN A 26 1.33 -4.62 -3.04
CA GLN A 26 1.82 -5.84 -2.36
C GLN A 26 0.82 -6.35 -1.31
N PHE A 27 0.13 -5.47 -0.58
CA PHE A 27 -0.91 -5.83 0.37
C PHE A 27 -2.07 -6.56 -0.32
N VAL A 28 -2.62 -5.96 -1.38
CA VAL A 28 -3.75 -6.55 -2.13
C VAL A 28 -3.35 -7.89 -2.73
N ARG A 29 -2.13 -8.02 -3.30
CA ARG A 29 -1.61 -9.33 -3.77
C ARG A 29 -1.52 -10.36 -2.65
N LYS A 30 -1.09 -9.95 -1.46
CA LYS A 30 -0.94 -10.85 -0.31
C LYS A 30 -2.29 -11.33 0.23
N VAL A 31 -3.28 -10.45 0.29
CA VAL A 31 -4.62 -10.77 0.80
C VAL A 31 -5.43 -11.58 -0.22
N SER A 32 -5.42 -11.17 -1.49
CA SER A 32 -6.18 -11.83 -2.55
C SER A 32 -5.57 -13.15 -3.03
N GLY A 33 -4.27 -13.38 -2.79
CA GLY A 33 -3.53 -14.51 -3.35
C GLY A 33 -3.19 -14.36 -4.83
N TYR A 34 -3.64 -13.28 -5.50
CA TYR A 34 -3.29 -13.01 -6.89
C TYR A 34 -1.87 -12.46 -7.00
N ARG A 35 -1.10 -13.01 -7.95
CA ARG A 35 0.12 -12.37 -8.45
C ARG A 35 -0.18 -11.41 -9.59
N THR A 36 -1.01 -11.90 -10.50
CA THR A 36 -1.57 -11.17 -11.63
C THR A 36 -3.07 -11.49 -11.63
N PRO A 37 -3.95 -10.49 -11.50
CA PRO A 37 -5.38 -10.73 -11.59
C PRO A 37 -5.75 -11.21 -13.01
N SER A 38 -6.82 -12.00 -13.12
CA SER A 38 -7.44 -12.28 -14.42
C SER A 38 -8.10 -11.02 -14.96
N LYS A 39 -8.27 -10.90 -16.29
CA LYS A 39 -8.97 -9.75 -16.92
C LYS A 39 -10.32 -9.42 -16.27
N ALA A 40 -11.09 -10.43 -15.88
CA ALA A 40 -12.39 -10.26 -15.22
C ALA A 40 -12.32 -9.63 -13.81
N ASN A 41 -11.17 -9.73 -13.14
CA ASN A 41 -10.97 -9.24 -11.78
C ASN A 41 -9.99 -8.06 -11.72
N GLU A 42 -9.47 -7.61 -12.88
CA GLU A 42 -8.46 -6.56 -12.97
C GLU A 42 -8.98 -5.24 -12.43
N GLU A 43 -10.20 -4.87 -12.80
CA GLU A 43 -10.85 -3.64 -12.33
C GLU A 43 -11.03 -3.61 -10.80
N VAL A 44 -11.59 -4.69 -10.23
CA VAL A 44 -11.79 -4.81 -8.77
C VAL A 44 -10.45 -4.86 -8.03
N PHE A 45 -9.45 -5.51 -8.62
CA PHE A 45 -8.11 -5.59 -8.05
C PHE A 45 -7.42 -4.21 -8.01
N GLU A 46 -7.43 -3.46 -9.11
CA GLU A 46 -6.83 -2.13 -9.16
C GLU A 46 -7.60 -1.12 -8.29
N ALA A 47 -8.93 -1.18 -8.25
CA ALA A 47 -9.74 -0.35 -7.34
C ALA A 47 -9.34 -0.58 -5.87
N ALA A 48 -9.19 -1.85 -5.46
CA ALA A 48 -8.73 -2.18 -4.11
C ALA A 48 -7.31 -1.66 -3.83
N VAL A 49 -6.41 -1.67 -4.83
CA VAL A 49 -5.07 -1.11 -4.67
C VAL A 49 -5.13 0.39 -4.43
N ASP A 50 -5.95 1.12 -5.19
CA ASP A 50 -6.07 2.57 -5.07
C ASP A 50 -6.72 2.96 -3.73
N GLU A 51 -7.77 2.27 -3.29
CA GLU A 51 -8.41 2.50 -1.98
C GLU A 51 -7.43 2.30 -0.81
N VAL A 52 -6.65 1.21 -0.85
CA VAL A 52 -5.63 0.93 0.18
C VAL A 52 -4.52 1.97 0.15
N ALA A 53 -4.12 2.43 -1.04
CA ALA A 53 -3.11 3.47 -1.20
C ALA A 53 -3.58 4.80 -0.59
N GLU A 54 -4.82 5.19 -0.87
CA GLU A 54 -5.39 6.40 -0.29
C GLU A 54 -5.51 6.32 1.24
N ALA A 55 -6.04 5.22 1.77
CA ALA A 55 -6.17 5.00 3.21
C ALA A 55 -4.81 5.05 3.91
N SER A 56 -3.80 4.40 3.31
CA SER A 56 -2.42 4.41 3.80
C SER A 56 -1.81 5.81 3.75
N GLY A 57 -2.04 6.57 2.68
CA GLY A 57 -1.57 7.95 2.55
C GLY A 57 -2.20 8.88 3.59
N ARG A 58 -3.51 8.75 3.85
CA ARG A 58 -4.19 9.50 4.92
C ARG A 58 -3.62 9.16 6.30
N LEU A 59 -3.38 7.88 6.57
CA LEU A 59 -2.75 7.43 7.81
C LEU A 59 -1.36 8.06 7.97
N LEU A 60 -0.48 7.90 6.97
CA LEU A 60 0.91 8.39 7.05
C LEU A 60 0.98 9.91 7.24
N LYS A 61 0.06 10.67 6.62
CA LYS A 61 -0.05 12.12 6.83
C LYS A 61 -0.53 12.50 8.23
N SER A 62 -1.35 11.66 8.86
CA SER A 62 -1.96 11.93 10.17
C SER A 62 -1.09 11.48 11.35
N LEU A 63 -0.12 10.59 11.12
CA LEU A 63 0.80 10.10 12.14
C LEU A 63 1.76 11.21 12.59
N ARG A 64 1.84 11.43 13.91
CA ARG A 64 2.76 12.42 14.49
C ARG A 64 4.20 11.87 14.53
N PRO A 65 5.22 12.71 14.24
CA PRO A 65 6.61 12.36 14.48
C PRO A 65 6.84 12.02 15.97
N GLY A 66 7.65 10.99 16.26
CA GLY A 66 8.04 10.66 17.64
C GLY A 66 7.11 9.76 18.45
N ALA A 67 5.87 9.48 17.99
CA ALA A 67 5.01 8.48 18.61
C ALA A 67 5.45 7.06 18.22
N ARG A 68 6.54 6.56 18.79
CA ARG A 68 6.79 5.11 18.83
C ARG A 68 6.00 4.56 20.01
N ALA A 69 5.26 3.48 19.77
CA ALA A 69 4.81 2.60 20.84
C ALA A 69 6.04 1.97 21.52
#